data_AF-A0A4Q3D1Q3-F1
#
_entry.id   AF-A0A4Q3D1Q3-F1
#
_cell.length_a   1.000
_cell.length_b   1.000
_cell.length_c   1.000
_cell.angle_alpha   90.00
_cell.angle_beta   90.00
_cell.angle_gamma   90.00
#
_symmetry.space_group_name_H-M   'P 1'
#
loop_
_entity.id
_entity.type
_entity.pdbx_description
1 polymer ?
#
loop_
_entity_poly.entity_id
_entity_poly.type
_entity_poly.pdbx_seq_one_letter_code
_entity_poly.pdbx_strand_id
1 'polypeptide(L)' 'MNGVRFSCYDGLQFPFESRTFDVVFKINTNYFWEQPQLLLSKIARALKPAGKCLLTFAPASLCSNLYLFHMDLSYAIRKK' A
#
# COMPACT_ATOMS: atom_id res chain seq x y z
N MET A 1 16.96 -8.53 -15.39
CA MET A 1 15.74 -8.14 -16.14
C MET A 1 14.83 -7.39 -15.18
N ASN A 2 14.66 -6.09 -15.38
CA ASN A 2 13.70 -5.29 -14.60
C ASN A 2 12.35 -5.37 -15.32
N GLY A 3 11.37 -6.02 -14.70
CA GLY A 3 10.02 -6.16 -15.25
C GLY A 3 9.03 -5.39 -14.37
N VAL A 4 8.44 -4.33 -14.93
CA VAL A 4 7.30 -3.65 -14.30
C VAL A 4 6.03 -4.18 -14.96
N ARG A 5 5.01 -4.51 -14.16
CA ARG A 5 3.69 -4.92 -14.64
C ARG A 5 2.62 -4.08 -13.96
N PHE A 6 1.69 -3.57 -14.76
CA PHE A 6 0.50 -2.90 -14.27
C PHE A 6 -0.70 -3.83 -14.39
N SER A 7 -1.58 -3.81 -13.40
CA SER A 7 -2.82 -4.58 -13.39
C SER A 7 -3.91 -3.73 -12.75
N CYS A 8 -5.06 -3.64 -13.42
CA CYS A 8 -6.26 -3.03 -12.86
C CYS A 8 -7.11 -4.14 -12.24
N TYR A 9 -7.44 -4.02 -10.96
CA TYR A 9 -8.24 -5.00 -10.24
C TYR A 9 -9.00 -4.34 -9.09
N ASP A 10 -10.13 -4.93 -8.73
CA ASP A 10 -10.85 -4.57 -7.51
C ASP A 10 -10.06 -5.06 -6.29
N GLY A 11 -9.84 -4.18 -5.31
CA GLY A 11 -9.18 -4.52 -4.04
C GLY A 11 -9.81 -5.74 -3.35
N LEU A 12 -11.14 -5.87 -3.40
CA LEU A 12 -11.86 -7.01 -2.86
C LEU A 12 -11.64 -8.29 -3.67
N GLN A 13 -11.12 -8.23 -4.89
CA GLN A 13 -10.83 -9.38 -5.74
C GLN A 13 -9.32 -9.63 -5.91
N PHE A 14 -8.48 -9.20 -4.96
CA PHE A 14 -7.00 -9.33 -4.96
C PHE A 14 -6.49 -10.62 -5.65
N PRO A 15 -6.15 -10.56 -6.95
CA PRO A 15 -6.10 -11.75 -7.82
C PRO A 15 -4.69 -12.35 -7.89
N PHE A 16 -3.91 -12.19 -6.83
CA PHE A 16 -2.54 -12.68 -6.77
C PHE A 16 -2.49 -14.00 -6.01
N GLU A 17 -1.53 -14.85 -6.36
CA GLU A 17 -1.33 -16.13 -5.69
C GLU A 17 -0.81 -15.94 -4.26
N SER A 18 -0.89 -17.00 -3.45
CA SER A 18 -0.26 -17.00 -2.13
C SER A 18 1.25 -16.94 -2.26
N ARG A 19 1.94 -16.33 -1.28
CA ARG A 19 3.41 -16.34 -1.19
C ARG A 19 4.13 -15.87 -2.46
N THR A 20 3.57 -14.86 -3.13
CA THR A 20 4.12 -14.28 -4.36
C THR A 20 5.08 -13.14 -4.07
N PHE A 21 4.75 -12.26 -3.13
CA PHE A 21 5.47 -11.01 -2.92
C PHE A 21 6.40 -11.07 -1.71
N ASP A 22 7.59 -10.51 -1.85
CA ASP A 22 8.51 -10.27 -0.73
C ASP A 22 8.08 -9.03 0.07
N VAL A 23 7.60 -8.00 -0.63
CA VAL A 23 7.10 -6.76 -0.03
C VAL A 23 5.83 -6.31 -0.76
N VAL A 24 4.82 -5.93 0.02
CA VAL A 24 3.65 -5.19 -0.46
C VAL A 24 3.66 -3.83 0.22
N PHE A 25 3.56 -2.75 -0.56
CA PHE A 25 3.44 -1.41 -0.01
C PHE A 25 2.24 -0.68 -0.60
N LYS A 26 1.59 0.14 0.21
CA LYS A 26 0.48 1.00 -0.21
C LYS A 26 0.63 2.37 0.41
N ILE A 27 0.49 3.39 -0.43
CA ILE A 27 0.69 4.79 -0.06
C ILE A 27 -0.62 5.53 -0.29
N ASN A 28 -1.20 6.07 0.78
CA ASN A 28 -2.39 6.93 0.76
C ASN A 28 -3.64 6.31 0.09
N THR A 29 -3.77 4.98 0.07
CA THR A 29 -4.94 4.30 -0.51
C THR A 29 -5.86 3.68 0.53
N ASN A 30 -5.43 3.59 1.78
CA ASN A 30 -6.16 2.92 2.86
C ASN A 30 -7.48 3.62 3.25
N TYR A 31 -7.62 4.92 2.98
CA TYR A 31 -8.86 5.67 3.24
C TYR A 31 -10.04 5.19 2.37
N PHE A 32 -9.75 4.55 1.24
CA PHE A 32 -10.76 4.11 0.27
C PHE A 32 -11.10 2.62 0.40
N TRP A 33 -10.61 1.93 1.43
CA TRP A 33 -10.85 0.50 1.57
C TRP A 33 -12.20 0.25 2.19
N GLU A 34 -13.08 -0.43 1.45
CA GLU A 34 -14.40 -0.83 1.95
C GLU A 34 -14.31 -1.88 3.07
N GLN A 35 -13.48 -2.91 2.89
CA GLN A 35 -13.30 -4.02 3.84
C GLN A 35 -11.83 -4.19 4.22
N PRO A 36 -11.30 -3.36 5.14
CA PRO A 36 -9.86 -3.30 5.39
C PRO A 36 -9.29 -4.61 5.96
N GLN A 37 -10.02 -5.29 6.84
CA GLN A 37 -9.56 -6.56 7.41
C GLN A 37 -9.46 -7.66 6.35
N LEU A 38 -10.45 -7.75 5.46
CA LEU A 38 -10.43 -8.68 4.34
C LEU A 38 -9.27 -8.38 3.39
N LEU A 39 -9.00 -7.10 3.12
CA LEU A 39 -7.89 -6.73 2.25
C LEU A 39 -6.54 -7.05 2.88
N LEU A 40 -6.38 -6.80 4.19
CA LEU A 40 -5.18 -7.16 4.93
C LEU A 40 -4.93 -8.67 4.94
N SER A 41 -5.97 -9.50 5.09
CA SER A 41 -5.82 -10.96 5.06
C SER A 41 -5.39 -11.46 3.68
N LYS A 42 -5.90 -10.85 2.60
CA LYS A 42 -5.47 -11.15 1.23
C LYS A 42 -4.02 -10.75 0.95
N ILE A 43 -3.60 -9.59 1.45
CA ILE A 43 -2.20 -9.14 1.39
C ILE A 43 -1.31 -10.12 2.17
N ALA A 44 -1.69 -10.47 3.40
CA ALA A 44 -0.93 -11.40 4.24
C ALA A 44 -0.76 -12.78 3.56
N ARG A 45 -1.82 -13.32 2.94
CA ARG A 45 -1.76 -14.56 2.16
C ARG A 45 -0.77 -14.47 0.99
N ALA A 46 -0.74 -13.32 0.30
CA ALA A 46 0.09 -13.13 -0.87
C ALA A 46 1.56 -12.83 -0.55
N LEU A 47 1.87 -12.46 0.69
CA LEU A 47 3.24 -12.35 1.16
C LEU A 47 3.88 -13.72 1.33
N LYS A 48 5.15 -13.83 0.94
CA LYS A 48 6.00 -14.97 1.29
C LYS A 48 6.20 -15.04 2.81
N PRO A 49 6.62 -16.20 3.37
CA PRO A 49 7.10 -16.26 4.74
C PRO A 49 8.16 -15.16 4.99
N ALA A 50 8.05 -14.45 6.12
CA ALA A 50 8.86 -13.27 6.45
C ALA A 50 8.73 -12.06 5.49
N GLY A 51 7.79 -12.09 4.55
CA GLY A 51 7.45 -10.94 3.71
C GLY A 51 6.88 -9.78 4.52
N LYS A 52 7.03 -8.56 4.00
CA LYS A 52 6.67 -7.33 4.73
C LYS A 52 5.51 -6.59 4.06
N CYS A 53 4.59 -6.10 4.89
CA CYS A 53 3.56 -5.15 4.47
C CYS A 53 3.91 -3.75 4.99
N LEU A 54 3.95 -2.76 4.10
CA LEU A 54 4.18 -1.35 4.44
C LEU A 54 2.94 -0.54 4.09
N LEU A 55 2.26 0.00 5.10
CA LEU A 55 1.10 0.86 4.92
C LEU A 55 1.46 2.26 5.37
N THR A 56 1.42 3.21 4.43
CA THR A 56 1.72 4.61 4.72
C THR A 56 0.50 5.46 4.41
N PHE A 57 0.20 6.38 5.31
CA PHE A 57 -0.94 7.28 5.21
C PHE A 57 -0.52 8.66 5.71
N ALA A 58 -1.03 9.71 5.07
CA ALA A 58 -0.89 11.08 5.54
C ALA A 58 -1.87 11.35 6.72
N PRO A 59 -1.44 12.04 7.79
CA PRO A 59 -2.38 12.49 8.80
C PRO A 59 -3.36 13.51 8.21
N ALA A 60 -4.59 13.54 8.72
CA ALA A 60 -5.65 14.41 8.19
C ALA A 60 -5.27 15.91 8.21
N SER A 61 -4.45 16.33 9.18
CA SER A 61 -3.89 17.69 9.28
C SER A 61 -2.99 18.08 8.11
N LEU A 62 -2.42 17.10 7.39
CA LEU A 62 -1.65 17.29 6.16
C LEU A 62 -2.55 17.43 4.93
N CYS A 63 -3.81 16.97 4.99
CA CYS A 63 -4.78 17.10 3.91
C CYS A 63 -5.52 18.44 3.92
N SER A 64 -5.51 19.19 5.03
CA SER A 64 -6.21 20.48 5.17
C SER A 64 -5.57 21.60 4.35
N ASN A 65 -4.28 21.46 4.06
CA ASN A 65 -3.52 22.29 3.13
C ASN A 65 -2.76 21.32 2.24
N LEU A 66 -3.14 21.15 0.97
CA LEU A 66 -2.23 21.04 -0.19
C LEU A 66 -2.77 20.15 -1.33
N TYR A 67 -2.61 20.70 -2.53
CA TYR A 67 -2.59 20.06 -3.84
C TYR A 67 -1.71 18.80 -3.83
N LEU A 68 -2.31 17.64 -4.04
CA LEU A 68 -1.74 16.29 -3.89
C LEU A 68 -0.55 15.91 -4.80
N PHE A 69 0.07 16.84 -5.55
CA PHE A 69 1.10 16.50 -6.55
C PHE A 69 2.55 16.55 -6.05
N HIS A 70 2.82 17.09 -4.85
CA HIS A 70 4.15 17.14 -4.27
C HIS A 70 4.18 16.57 -2.85
N MET A 71 4.00 15.25 -2.72
CA MET A 71 4.34 14.56 -1.46
C MET A 71 5.86 14.37 -1.42
N ASP A 72 6.57 15.27 -0.76
CA ASP A 72 8.02 15.18 -0.54
C ASP A 72 8.34 14.00 0.40
N LEU A 73 9.03 12.97 -0.13
CA LEU A 73 9.52 11.81 0.61
C LEU A 73 10.42 12.19 1.80
N SER A 74 10.96 13.41 1.80
CA SER A 74 11.75 13.97 2.91
C SER A 74 10.96 14.02 4.22
N TYR A 75 9.62 14.18 4.18
CA TYR A 75 8.82 14.20 5.41
C TYR A 75 8.72 12.82 6.07
N ALA A 76 8.65 11.74 5.27
CA ALA A 76 8.54 10.37 5.78
C ALA A 76 9.83 9.87 6.46
N ILE A 77 10.98 10.49 6.16
CA ILE A 77 12.30 10.08 6.66
C ILE A 77 12.73 10.90 7.90
N ARG A 78 12.12 12.06 8.16
CA ARG A 78 12.57 13.04 9.18
C ARG A 78 12.16 12.78 10.64
N LYS A 79 11.56 11.63 10.97
CA LYS A 79 11.31 11.24 12.37
C LYS A 79 12.07 9.97 12.76
N LYS A 80 13.41 10.05 12.68
CA LYS A 80 14.31 9.25 13.51
C LYS A 80 14.90 10.15 14.57
#